data_AF-A0A4Q3J607-F1
#
_entry.id   AF-A0A4Q3J607-F1
#
_cell.length_a   1.000
_cell.length_b   1.000
_cell.length_c   1.000
_cell.angle_alpha   90.00
_cell.angle_beta   90.00
_cell.angle_gamma   90.00
#
_symmetry.space_group_name_H-M   'P 1'
#
loop_
_entity.id
_entity.type
_entity.pdbx_description
1 polymer ?
#
loop_
_entity_poly.entity_id
_entity_poly.type
_entity_poly.pdbx_seq_one_letter_code
_entity_poly.pdbx_strand_id
1 'polypeptide(L)'
;MPTGALSSLTLLPVAELLDLARRGRLRPRLPSRSAWDDRRRLDFLDGLGQGRPAGALVLAPGASGPSEVRLGRWTLSAPASDAVLWVVDGQQRLGALLEALRTPGPGEPRAEVELSTLRVRPGRPGDDRQGELPGLGASDRVPLAVALDPVALMAWCRLHPIDDEPLGRLLAWAEALRHTPLP
;
A
#
# COMPACT_ATOMS: atom_id res chain seq x y z
N MET A 1 26.69 31.64 -3.69
CA MET A 1 27.10 30.27 -4.07
C MET A 1 26.02 29.31 -3.57
N PRO A 2 25.13 28.73 -4.38
CA PRO A 2 24.26 27.68 -3.88
C PRO A 2 25.07 26.37 -3.84
N THR A 3 25.24 25.85 -2.64
CA THR A 3 25.79 24.53 -2.32
C THR A 3 24.99 23.48 -3.07
N GLY A 4 25.66 22.63 -3.85
CA GLY A 4 25.02 21.54 -4.57
C GLY A 4 24.26 20.65 -3.61
N ALA A 5 22.93 20.59 -3.76
CA ALA A 5 22.13 19.58 -3.09
C ALA A 5 22.58 18.23 -3.66
N LEU A 6 23.30 17.45 -2.85
CA LEU A 6 23.61 16.08 -3.21
C LEU A 6 22.28 15.32 -3.24
N SER A 7 21.89 14.86 -4.43
CA SER A 7 20.85 13.85 -4.59
C SER A 7 21.35 12.57 -3.91
N SER A 8 20.91 12.32 -2.69
CA SER A 8 21.18 11.06 -1.99
C SER A 8 20.15 10.04 -2.43
N LEU A 9 20.60 8.92 -2.99
CA LEU A 9 19.76 7.77 -3.28
C LEU A 9 19.65 6.94 -1.99
N THR A 10 18.44 6.79 -1.46
CA THR A 10 18.18 5.97 -0.27
C THR A 10 17.19 4.89 -0.63
N LEU A 11 17.55 3.63 -0.42
CA LEU A 11 16.63 2.51 -0.59
C LEU A 11 15.77 2.40 0.68
N LEU A 12 14.48 2.72 0.55
CA LEU A 12 13.53 2.54 1.64
C LEU A 12 12.62 1.34 1.32
N PRO A 13 12.48 0.35 2.22
CA PRO A 13 11.47 -0.68 2.09
C PRO A 13 10.06 -0.06 2.07
N VAL A 14 9.12 -0.71 1.37
CA VAL A 14 7.71 -0.28 1.35
C VAL A 14 7.20 -0.09 2.77
N ALA A 15 7.44 -1.05 3.68
CA ALA A 15 6.99 -0.98 5.07
C ALA A 15 7.43 0.31 5.80
N GLU A 16 8.68 0.75 5.60
CA GLU A 16 9.21 1.96 6.24
C GLU A 16 8.53 3.22 5.69
N LEU A 17 8.30 3.28 4.37
CA LEU A 17 7.55 4.38 3.76
C LEU A 17 6.11 4.46 4.30
N LEU A 18 5.46 3.32 4.53
CA LEU A 18 4.12 3.31 5.13
C LEU A 18 4.14 3.87 6.54
N ASP A 19 5.12 3.50 7.35
CA ASP A 19 5.25 4.00 8.71
C ASP A 19 5.51 5.50 8.75
N LEU A 20 6.34 6.02 7.83
CA LEU A 20 6.52 7.46 7.66
C LEU A 20 5.23 8.16 7.26
N ALA A 21 4.42 7.56 6.38
CA ALA A 21 3.14 8.11 5.97
C ALA A 21 2.11 8.10 7.11
N ARG A 22 2.00 6.99 7.85
CA ARG A 22 1.13 6.84 9.04
C ARG A 22 1.43 7.83 10.14
N ARG A 23 2.71 8.18 10.33
CA ARG A 23 3.15 9.20 11.28
C ARG A 23 2.96 10.64 10.77
N GLY A 24 2.42 10.82 9.55
CA GLY A 24 2.29 12.14 8.92
C GLY A 24 3.62 12.81 8.54
N ARG A 25 4.71 12.02 8.47
CA ARG A 25 6.05 12.50 8.09
C ARG A 25 6.25 12.55 6.58
N LEU A 26 5.50 11.77 5.80
CA LEU A 26 5.44 11.95 4.34
C LEU A 26 4.31 12.90 3.98
N ARG A 27 4.63 14.00 3.28
CA ARG A 27 3.65 15.01 2.87
C ARG A 27 3.75 15.32 1.38
N PRO A 28 2.63 15.43 0.64
CA PRO A 28 2.70 15.82 -0.76
C PRO A 28 3.14 17.29 -0.85
N ARG A 29 4.16 17.59 -1.68
CA ARG A 29 4.64 18.98 -1.89
C ARG A 29 3.59 19.87 -2.55
N LEU A 30 2.82 19.29 -3.46
CA LEU A 30 1.80 19.96 -4.26
C LEU A 30 0.44 19.34 -3.92
N PRO A 31 -0.70 20.02 -4.21
CA PRO A 31 -2.01 19.40 -4.10
C PRO A 31 -1.97 18.02 -4.76
N SER A 32 -2.56 17.01 -4.10
CA SER A 32 -2.50 15.63 -4.58
C SER A 32 -2.89 15.59 -6.05
N ARG A 33 -1.99 15.06 -6.89
CA ARG A 33 -2.38 14.68 -8.26
C ARG A 33 -3.57 13.73 -8.16
N SER A 34 -4.45 13.76 -9.17
CA SER A 34 -5.57 12.82 -9.26
C SER A 34 -5.06 11.41 -9.02
N ALA A 35 -5.73 10.66 -8.14
CA ALA A 35 -5.41 9.27 -7.87
C ALA A 35 -5.40 8.48 -9.19
N TRP A 36 -4.56 7.46 -9.27
CA TRP A 36 -4.65 6.51 -10.38
C TRP A 36 -6.04 5.86 -10.39
N ASP A 37 -6.53 5.59 -11.60
CA ASP A 37 -7.67 4.69 -11.76
C ASP A 37 -7.33 3.30 -11.21
N ASP A 38 -8.38 2.52 -10.94
CA ASP A 38 -8.21 1.21 -10.32
C ASP A 38 -7.40 0.26 -11.19
N ARG A 39 -7.52 0.32 -12.52
CA ARG A 39 -6.74 -0.54 -13.42
C ARG A 39 -5.24 -0.28 -13.27
N ARG A 40 -4.81 0.98 -13.37
CA ARG A 40 -3.40 1.36 -13.27
C ARG A 40 -2.83 1.09 -11.88
N ARG A 41 -3.63 1.30 -10.83
CA ARG A 41 -3.27 0.96 -9.46
C ARG A 41 -3.02 -0.55 -9.30
N LEU A 42 -3.92 -1.38 -9.80
CA LEU A 42 -3.80 -2.84 -9.75
C LEU A 42 -2.62 -3.34 -10.58
N ASP A 43 -2.43 -2.83 -11.81
CA ASP A 43 -1.30 -3.19 -12.68
C ASP A 43 0.06 -2.86 -12.03
N PHE A 44 0.12 -1.76 -11.28
CA PHE A 44 1.30 -1.38 -10.50
C PHE A 44 1.55 -2.37 -9.37
N LEU A 45 0.55 -2.69 -8.54
CA LEU A 45 0.67 -3.63 -7.42
C LEU A 45 1.04 -5.04 -7.89
N ASP A 46 0.41 -5.49 -8.98
CA ASP A 46 0.76 -6.71 -9.69
C ASP A 46 2.23 -6.72 -10.10
N GLY A 47 2.73 -5.57 -10.57
CA GLY A 47 4.12 -5.45 -10.96
C GLY A 47 5.09 -5.62 -9.82
N LEU A 48 4.80 -5.02 -8.67
CA LEU A 48 5.60 -5.19 -7.46
C LEU A 48 5.63 -6.65 -7.02
N GLY A 49 4.48 -7.30 -7.01
CA GLY A 49 4.37 -8.73 -6.69
C GLY A 49 5.15 -9.65 -7.63
N GLN A 50 5.42 -9.21 -8.87
CA GLN A 50 6.27 -9.90 -9.84
C GLN A 50 7.75 -9.51 -9.75
N GLY A 51 8.15 -8.71 -8.75
CA GLY A 51 9.52 -8.21 -8.60
C GLY A 51 9.90 -7.09 -9.57
N ARG A 52 8.94 -6.49 -10.28
CA ARG A 52 9.22 -5.29 -11.09
C ARG A 52 9.49 -4.10 -10.15
N PRO A 53 10.47 -3.24 -10.48
CA PRO A 53 10.79 -2.11 -9.62
C PRO A 53 9.61 -1.15 -9.54
N ALA A 54 9.35 -0.65 -8.33
CA ALA A 54 8.33 0.35 -8.11
C ALA A 54 8.65 1.71 -8.78
N GLY A 55 9.92 1.94 -9.11
CA GLY A 55 10.45 3.23 -9.55
C GLY A 55 10.77 4.14 -8.38
N ALA A 56 11.51 5.23 -8.64
CA ALA A 56 12.04 6.06 -7.55
C ALA A 56 11.00 7.01 -6.94
N LEU A 57 11.16 7.37 -5.67
CA LEU A 57 10.45 8.47 -5.02
C LEU A 57 11.39 9.67 -4.84
N VAL A 58 10.94 10.86 -5.26
CA VAL A 58 11.72 12.07 -5.03
C VAL A 58 11.21 12.74 -3.76
N LEU A 59 12.04 12.74 -2.72
CA LEU A 59 11.72 13.30 -1.41
C LEU A 59 12.59 14.53 -1.14
N ALA A 60 12.01 15.55 -0.51
CA ALA A 60 12.74 16.73 -0.03
C ALA A 60 12.53 16.90 1.48
N PRO A 61 13.58 16.98 2.30
CA PRO A 61 13.44 17.21 3.73
C PRO A 61 12.86 18.60 4.02
N GLY A 62 12.13 18.73 5.12
CA GLY A 62 11.62 20.00 5.60
C GLY A 62 10.85 19.89 6.91
N ALA A 63 10.20 20.98 7.28
CA ALA A 63 9.32 21.08 8.43
C ALA A 63 7.90 21.45 7.98
N SER A 64 6.89 21.10 8.76
CA SER A 64 5.53 21.51 8.51
C SER A 64 4.68 21.48 9.77
N GLY A 65 3.75 22.45 9.88
CA GLY A 65 2.78 22.53 10.97
C GLY A 65 1.73 21.41 10.95
N PRO A 66 0.75 21.40 11.86
CA PRO A 66 -0.34 20.43 11.81
C PRO A 66 -1.19 20.65 10.56
N SER A 67 -1.54 19.57 9.85
CA SER A 67 -2.36 19.66 8.64
C SER A 67 -3.08 18.35 8.34
N GLU A 68 -4.19 18.44 7.61
CA GLU A 68 -4.76 17.26 6.96
C GLU A 68 -3.92 16.91 5.72
N VAL A 69 -3.50 15.65 5.61
CA VAL A 69 -2.67 15.16 4.51
C VAL A 69 -3.47 14.15 3.71
N ARG A 70 -3.51 14.37 2.39
CA ARG A 70 -4.13 13.45 1.44
C ARG A 70 -3.08 12.78 0.55
N LEU A 71 -3.02 11.46 0.60
CA LEU A 71 -2.15 10.62 -0.23
C LEU A 71 -3.04 9.62 -0.99
N GLY A 72 -3.35 9.93 -2.25
CA GLY A 72 -4.33 9.17 -3.02
C GLY A 72 -5.74 9.34 -2.45
N ARG A 73 -6.40 8.22 -2.14
CA ARG A 73 -7.70 8.15 -1.43
C ARG A 73 -7.56 8.18 0.08
N TRP A 74 -6.35 8.15 0.63
CA TRP A 74 -6.14 8.18 2.07
C TRP A 74 -5.98 9.59 2.61
N THR A 75 -6.75 9.90 3.65
CA THR A 75 -6.69 11.16 4.39
C THR A 75 -6.29 10.88 5.84
N LEU A 76 -5.32 11.62 6.36
CA LEU A 76 -4.86 11.50 7.74
C LEU A 76 -4.58 12.87 8.36
N SER A 77 -4.79 12.98 9.66
CA SER A 77 -4.35 14.15 10.44
C SER A 77 -2.87 14.02 10.76
N ALA A 78 -2.05 14.92 10.23
CA ALA A 78 -0.61 14.94 10.48
C ALA A 78 -0.25 15.99 11.53
N PRO A 79 0.43 15.62 12.64
CA PRO A 79 0.89 16.58 13.64
C PRO A 79 2.02 17.45 13.09
N ALA A 80 2.32 18.57 13.76
CA ALA A 80 3.51 19.36 13.48
C ALA A 80 4.77 18.49 13.57
N SER A 81 5.71 18.69 12.65
CA SER A 81 6.97 17.95 12.63
C SER A 81 8.05 18.74 11.91
N ASP A 82 9.25 18.77 12.50
CA ASP A 82 10.45 19.36 11.90
C ASP A 82 11.23 18.36 11.03
N ALA A 83 10.76 17.10 10.98
CA ALA A 83 11.37 16.01 10.23
C ALA A 83 10.35 15.42 9.24
N VAL A 84 9.89 16.25 8.30
CA VAL A 84 8.99 15.88 7.21
C VAL A 84 9.79 15.59 5.94
N LEU A 85 9.32 14.62 5.17
CA LEU A 85 9.77 14.33 3.81
C LEU A 85 8.66 14.72 2.83
N TRP A 86 8.91 15.78 2.07
CA TRP A 86 8.02 16.24 1.02
C TRP A 86 8.13 15.37 -0.21
N VAL A 87 7.03 14.74 -0.61
CA VAL A 87 6.93 13.93 -1.82
C VAL A 87 6.81 14.86 -3.02
N VAL A 88 7.92 15.02 -3.74
CA VAL A 88 8.06 15.86 -4.94
C VAL A 88 7.59 15.10 -6.18
N ASP A 89 7.96 13.82 -6.30
CA ASP A 89 7.49 12.92 -7.35
C ASP A 89 7.11 11.54 -6.77
N GLY A 90 6.29 10.79 -7.51
CA GLY A 90 5.85 9.46 -7.12
C GLY A 90 4.66 9.45 -6.18
N GLN A 91 3.97 10.59 -6.01
CA GLN A 91 2.78 10.72 -5.18
C GLN A 91 1.69 9.68 -5.51
N GLN A 92 1.46 9.40 -6.80
CA GLN A 92 0.47 8.40 -7.23
C GLN A 92 0.90 6.97 -6.89
N ARG A 93 2.21 6.66 -6.99
CA ARG A 93 2.78 5.36 -6.58
C ARG A 93 2.65 5.17 -5.08
N LEU A 94 3.01 6.19 -4.31
CA LEU A 94 2.87 6.19 -2.85
C LEU A 94 1.40 6.04 -2.44
N GLY A 95 0.48 6.77 -3.09
CA GLY A 95 -0.95 6.62 -2.86
C GLY A 95 -1.46 5.20 -3.14
N ALA A 96 -1.03 4.58 -4.26
CA ALA A 96 -1.38 3.21 -4.61
C ALA A 96 -0.90 2.19 -3.55
N LEU A 97 0.31 2.35 -3.03
CA LEU A 97 0.86 1.52 -1.95
C LEU A 97 0.07 1.67 -0.65
N LEU A 98 -0.22 2.92 -0.27
CA LEU A 98 -0.96 3.21 0.96
C LEU A 98 -2.39 2.67 0.90
N GLU A 99 -3.04 2.79 -0.25
CA GLU A 99 -4.36 2.21 -0.47
C GLU A 99 -4.36 0.68 -0.42
N ALA A 100 -3.33 0.04 -0.97
CA ALA A 100 -3.20 -1.42 -0.95
C ALA A 100 -3.08 -2.00 0.47
N LEU A 101 -2.42 -1.27 1.36
CA LEU A 101 -2.04 -1.71 2.70
C LEU A 101 -2.98 -1.21 3.80
N ARG A 102 -3.99 -0.42 3.44
CA ARG A 102 -5.01 0.04 4.37
C ARG A 102 -6.18 -0.94 4.34
N THR A 103 -6.71 -1.27 5.52
CA THR A 103 -8.03 -1.90 5.62
C THR A 103 -9.08 -0.93 5.07
N PRO A 104 -9.76 -1.28 3.96
CA PRO A 104 -10.76 -0.40 3.37
C PRO A 104 -11.91 -0.14 4.34
N GLY A 105 -12.38 1.12 4.38
CA GLY A 105 -13.56 1.50 5.13
C GLY A 105 -14.83 0.87 4.56
N PRO A 106 -15.98 0.99 5.27
CA PRO A 106 -17.26 0.49 4.78
C PRO A 106 -17.61 1.09 3.40
N GLY A 107 -17.95 0.24 2.42
CA GLY A 107 -18.32 0.66 1.06
C GLY A 107 -17.16 1.12 0.17
N GLU A 108 -15.91 1.02 0.64
CA GLU A 108 -14.75 1.31 -0.19
C GLU A 108 -14.31 0.09 -1.01
N PRO A 109 -13.96 0.26 -2.30
CA PRO A 109 -13.53 -0.85 -3.13
C PRO A 109 -12.28 -1.50 -2.55
N ARG A 110 -12.40 -2.79 -2.23
CA ARG A 110 -11.29 -3.60 -1.73
C ARG A 110 -10.41 -4.03 -2.89
N ALA A 111 -9.13 -4.29 -2.65
CA ALA A 111 -8.30 -5.07 -3.56
C ALA A 111 -8.16 -6.47 -2.97
N GLU A 112 -8.16 -7.48 -3.81
CA GLU A 112 -8.04 -8.89 -3.42
C GLU A 112 -6.92 -9.55 -4.24
N VAL A 113 -6.20 -10.49 -3.64
CA VAL A 113 -5.19 -11.32 -4.31
C VAL A 113 -5.83 -12.67 -4.64
N GLU A 114 -5.81 -13.04 -5.92
CA GLU A 114 -6.26 -14.33 -6.41
C GLU A 114 -5.19 -15.39 -6.16
N LEU A 115 -5.49 -16.44 -5.39
CA LEU A 115 -4.51 -17.42 -4.90
C LEU A 115 -3.87 -18.27 -6.01
N SER A 116 -4.61 -18.51 -7.10
CA SER A 116 -4.13 -19.32 -8.22
C SER A 116 -3.13 -18.57 -9.11
N THR A 117 -3.27 -17.24 -9.23
CA THR A 117 -2.50 -16.43 -10.16
C THR A 117 -1.60 -15.40 -9.47
N LEU A 118 -1.80 -15.16 -8.18
CA LEU A 118 -1.22 -14.07 -7.38
C LEU A 118 -1.45 -12.69 -8.00
N ARG A 119 -2.56 -12.53 -8.73
CA ARG A 119 -2.99 -11.28 -9.34
C ARG A 119 -3.84 -10.50 -8.36
N VAL A 120 -3.57 -9.21 -8.25
CA VAL A 120 -4.41 -8.25 -7.56
C VAL A 120 -5.62 -7.93 -8.45
N ARG A 121 -6.81 -8.17 -7.91
CA ARG A 121 -8.11 -7.95 -8.53
C ARG A 121 -8.87 -6.87 -7.77
N PRO A 122 -9.82 -6.19 -8.44
CA PRO A 122 -10.86 -5.47 -7.71
C PRO A 122 -11.61 -6.44 -6.80
N GLY A 123 -12.01 -5.95 -5.63
CA GLY A 123 -12.84 -6.68 -4.69
C GLY A 123 -14.19 -7.04 -5.31
N ARG A 124 -14.79 -8.12 -4.83
CA ARG A 124 -16.06 -8.62 -5.39
C ARG A 124 -17.20 -7.61 -5.16
N PRO A 125 -17.99 -7.28 -6.19
CA PRO A 125 -19.19 -6.45 -6.01
C PRO A 125 -20.17 -7.13 -5.04
N GLY A 126 -20.69 -6.41 -4.05
CA GLY A 126 -21.64 -6.95 -3.07
C GLY A 126 -21.01 -7.65 -1.86
N ASP A 127 -19.68 -7.62 -1.72
CA ASP A 127 -18.98 -7.90 -0.46
C ASP A 127 -18.99 -6.69 0.50
N ASP A 128 -19.96 -5.79 0.30
CA ASP A 128 -20.35 -4.69 1.18
C ASP A 128 -21.08 -5.20 2.45
N ARG A 129 -21.09 -6.51 2.69
CA ARG A 129 -21.68 -7.15 3.87
C ARG A 129 -20.83 -6.84 5.10
N GLN A 130 -21.05 -5.64 5.62
CA GLN A 130 -20.97 -5.24 7.03
C GLN A 130 -20.41 -6.33 7.95
N GLY A 131 -19.09 -6.34 8.18
CA GLY A 131 -18.49 -7.06 9.31
C GLY A 131 -18.61 -8.59 9.33
N GLU A 132 -19.24 -9.20 8.32
CA GLU A 132 -19.27 -10.66 8.16
C GLU A 132 -18.15 -11.04 7.21
N LEU A 133 -17.20 -11.81 7.75
CA LEU A 133 -16.25 -12.56 6.93
C LEU A 133 -17.05 -13.31 5.86
N PRO A 134 -16.56 -13.40 4.61
CA PRO A 134 -17.23 -14.20 3.58
C PRO A 134 -17.56 -15.60 4.14
N GLY A 135 -18.62 -16.23 3.63
CA GLY A 135 -19.09 -17.51 4.18
C GLY A 135 -17.95 -18.52 4.39
N LEU A 136 -18.04 -19.29 5.49
CA LEU A 136 -17.13 -20.40 5.80
C LEU A 136 -17.00 -21.32 4.58
N GLY A 137 -15.86 -21.24 3.90
CA GLY A 137 -15.56 -21.92 2.65
C GLY A 137 -14.20 -21.52 2.12
N ALA A 138 -13.63 -22.37 1.25
CA ALA A 138 -12.38 -22.05 0.57
C ALA A 138 -12.57 -20.79 -0.28
N SER A 139 -11.91 -19.69 0.12
CA SER A 139 -11.86 -18.48 -0.69
C SER A 139 -10.63 -18.57 -1.58
N ASP A 140 -10.84 -18.54 -2.89
CA ASP A 140 -9.79 -18.41 -3.90
C ASP A 140 -9.15 -17.01 -3.92
N ARG A 141 -9.66 -16.09 -3.09
CA ARG A 141 -9.21 -14.70 -3.00
C ARG A 141 -9.02 -14.26 -1.56
N VAL A 142 -7.98 -13.47 -1.32
CA VAL A 142 -7.65 -12.92 -0.01
C VAL A 142 -7.60 -11.39 -0.13
N PRO A 143 -8.26 -10.62 0.75
CA PRO A 143 -8.12 -9.17 0.73
C PRO A 143 -6.63 -8.76 0.78
N LEU A 144 -6.22 -7.83 -0.07
CA LEU A 144 -4.82 -7.44 -0.23
C LEU A 144 -4.20 -6.94 1.09
N ALA A 145 -4.94 -6.10 1.83
CA ALA A 145 -4.51 -5.62 3.14
C ALA A 145 -4.30 -6.77 4.14
N VAL A 146 -5.11 -7.83 4.05
CA VAL A 146 -4.97 -9.05 4.86
C VAL A 146 -3.76 -9.85 4.40
N ALA A 147 -3.57 -10.06 3.09
CA ALA A 147 -2.41 -10.78 2.55
C ALA A 147 -1.07 -10.14 2.94
N LEU A 148 -1.03 -8.82 3.09
CA LEU A 148 0.18 -8.08 3.43
C LEU A 148 0.45 -7.98 4.94
N ASP A 149 -0.50 -8.33 5.80
CA ASP A 149 -0.36 -8.38 7.25
C ASP A 149 -0.31 -9.84 7.73
N PRO A 150 0.84 -10.36 8.18
CA PRO A 150 0.96 -11.76 8.61
C PRO A 150 -0.01 -12.15 9.73
N VAL A 151 -0.31 -11.24 10.66
CA VAL A 151 -1.21 -11.51 11.79
C VAL A 151 -2.65 -11.57 11.30
N ALA A 152 -3.05 -10.63 10.44
CA ALA A 152 -4.37 -10.63 9.84
C ALA A 152 -4.58 -11.83 8.91
N LEU A 153 -3.57 -12.21 8.13
CA LEU A 153 -3.62 -13.38 7.24
C LEU A 153 -3.82 -14.67 8.03
N MET A 154 -3.08 -14.86 9.12
CA MET A 154 -3.28 -16.02 9.99
C MET A 154 -4.68 -16.05 10.61
N ALA A 155 -5.22 -14.89 10.99
CA ALA A 155 -6.60 -14.80 11.47
C ALA A 155 -7.63 -15.13 10.39
N TRP A 156 -7.38 -14.71 9.16
CA TRP A 156 -8.20 -15.02 7.99
C TRP A 156 -8.18 -16.50 7.65
N CYS A 157 -7.01 -17.13 7.61
CA CYS A 157 -6.86 -18.56 7.30
C CYS A 157 -7.60 -19.48 8.29
N ARG A 158 -7.82 -19.04 9.54
CA ARG A 158 -8.64 -19.79 10.52
C ARG A 158 -10.11 -19.89 10.12
N LEU A 159 -10.60 -18.91 9.36
CA LEU A 159 -12.00 -18.78 8.97
C LEU A 159 -12.22 -19.19 7.51
N HIS A 160 -11.16 -19.11 6.71
CA HIS A 160 -11.12 -19.47 5.30
C HIS A 160 -9.92 -20.40 5.08
N PRO A 161 -10.12 -21.73 5.17
CA PRO A 161 -9.05 -22.68 4.92
C PRO A 161 -8.44 -22.45 3.53
N ILE A 162 -7.11 -22.33 3.49
CA ILE A 162 -6.30 -22.23 2.28
C ILE A 162 -5.31 -23.39 2.33
N ASP A 163 -5.14 -24.11 1.22
CA ASP A 163 -4.14 -25.18 1.12
C ASP A 163 -2.72 -24.65 1.32
N ASP A 164 -1.81 -25.49 1.80
CA ASP A 164 -0.43 -25.11 2.15
C ASP A 164 0.36 -24.53 0.98
N GLU A 165 0.19 -25.08 -0.24
CA GLU A 165 0.94 -24.62 -1.42
C GLU A 165 0.51 -23.20 -1.85
N PRO A 166 -0.79 -22.90 -2.07
CA PRO A 166 -1.24 -21.53 -2.33
C PRO A 166 -0.87 -20.54 -1.23
N LEU A 167 -0.96 -20.96 0.05
CA LEU A 167 -0.59 -20.11 1.19
C LEU A 167 0.92 -19.80 1.19
N GLY A 168 1.77 -20.79 0.95
CA GLY A 168 3.22 -20.60 0.84
C GLY A 168 3.59 -19.62 -0.27
N ARG A 169 2.96 -19.75 -1.44
CA ARG A 169 3.14 -18.80 -2.55
C ARG A 169 2.66 -17.39 -2.21
N LEU A 170 1.51 -17.26 -1.54
CA LEU A 170 0.98 -15.97 -1.10
C LEU A 170 1.92 -15.28 -0.10
N LEU A 171 2.45 -16.02 0.87
CA LEU A 171 3.39 -15.50 1.85
C LEU A 171 4.68 -15.00 1.19
N ALA A 172 5.24 -15.76 0.25
CA ALA A 172 6.42 -15.34 -0.52
C ALA A 172 6.14 -14.09 -1.36
N TRP A 173 4.97 -14.03 -2.00
CA TRP A 173 4.53 -12.86 -2.78
C TRP A 173 4.35 -11.61 -1.91
N ALA A 174 3.70 -11.76 -0.75
CA ALA A 174 3.49 -10.67 0.19
C ALA A 174 4.81 -10.16 0.78
N GLU A 175 5.73 -11.08 1.08
CA GLU A 175 7.07 -10.76 1.55
C GLU A 175 7.86 -9.97 0.51
N ALA A 176 7.83 -10.41 -0.75
CA ALA A 176 8.47 -9.71 -1.85
C ALA A 176 7.91 -8.28 -2.01
N LEU A 177 6.60 -8.10 -1.91
CA LEU A 177 5.97 -6.78 -2.00
C LEU A 177 6.39 -5.86 -0.84
N ARG A 178 6.39 -6.36 0.41
CA ARG A 178 6.79 -5.58 1.60
C ARG A 178 8.25 -5.14 1.57
N HIS A 179 9.12 -5.99 1.05
CA HIS A 179 10.57 -5.75 0.99
C HIS A 179 11.05 -5.19 -0.34
N THR A 180 10.14 -4.91 -1.28
CA THR A 180 10.51 -4.27 -2.54
C THR A 180 11.17 -2.92 -2.23
N PRO A 181 12.46 -2.74 -2.56
CA PRO A 181 13.13 -1.48 -2.29
C PRO A 181 12.60 -0.41 -3.24
N LEU A 182 12.26 0.74 -2.69
CA LEU A 182 11.94 1.95 -3.44
C LEU A 182 13.20 2.82 -3.48
N PRO A 183 13.80 3.02 -4.68
CA PRO A 183 14.96 3.90 -4.84
C PRO A 183 14.62 5.39 -4.74
#